data_AF-A0A954L0N9-F1
#
_entry.id   AF-A0A954L0N9-F1
#
_cell.length_a   1.000
_cell.length_b   1.000
_cell.length_c   1.000
_cell.angle_alpha   90.00
_cell.angle_beta   90.00
_cell.angle_gamma   90.00
#
_symmetry.space_group_name_H-M   'P 1'
#
loop_
_entity.id
_entity.type
_entity.pdbx_description
1 polymer ?
#
loop_
_entity_poly.entity_id
_entity_poly.type
_entity_poly.pdbx_seq_one_letter_code
_entity_poly.pdbx_strand_id
1 'polypeptide(L)' 'MARFCILTIALLTVRPLLPAGAAERPNLIYILADDAGYGDFGCYGGTQLPTPNIDRMAAEG' A
#
# COMPACT_ATOMS: atom_id res chain seq x y z
N MET A 1 8.23 49.81 12.66
CA MET A 1 9.34 48.84 12.59
C MET A 1 8.99 47.47 13.19
N ALA A 2 8.80 47.32 14.50
CA ALA A 2 8.64 46.01 15.16
C ALA A 2 7.45 45.14 14.67
N ARG A 3 6.33 45.75 14.28
CA ARG A 3 5.15 45.04 13.75
C ARG A 3 5.39 44.38 12.38
N PHE A 4 6.29 44.93 11.57
CA PHE A 4 6.65 44.38 10.27
C PHE A 4 7.58 43.17 10.40
N CYS A 5 8.45 43.17 11.44
CA CYS A 5 9.31 42.04 11.78
C CYS A 5 8.53 40.84 12.38
N ILE A 6 7.47 41.08 13.14
CA ILE A 6 6.65 39.99 13.71
C ILE A 6 5.87 39.26 12.60
N LEU A 7 5.37 40.00 11.60
CA LEU A 7 4.62 39.41 10.48
C LEU A 7 5.51 38.54 9.56
N THR A 8 6.77 38.93 9.36
CA THR A 8 7.72 38.14 8.56
C THR A 8 8.23 36.90 9.28
N ILE A 9 8.37 36.94 10.62
CA ILE A 9 8.72 35.75 11.42
C ILE A 9 7.58 34.73 11.42
N ALA A 10 6.32 35.17 11.50
CA ALA A 10 5.16 34.28 11.46
C ALA A 10 4.97 33.57 10.11
N LEU A 11 5.41 34.18 9.01
CA LEU A 11 5.30 33.59 7.67
C LEU A 11 6.41 32.55 7.40
N LEU A 12 7.56 32.63 8.09
CA LEU A 12 8.65 31.66 7.97
C LEU A 12 8.47 30.38 8.81
N THR A 13 7.57 30.38 9.80
CA THR A 13 7.31 29.21 10.66
C THR A 13 6.21 28.29 10.13
N VAL A 14 5.36 28.77 9.21
CA VAL A 14 4.35 27.94 8.52
C VAL A 14 5.03 27.24 7.35
N ARG A 15 5.80 26.21 7.68
CA ARG A 15 6.35 25.29 6.70
C ARG A 15 5.18 24.39 6.22
N PRO A 16 4.73 24.48 4.96
CA PRO A 16 3.68 23.60 4.50
C PRO A 16 4.22 22.17 4.55
N LEU A 17 3.47 21.29 5.22
CA LEU A 17 3.73 19.86 5.21
C LEU A 17 3.35 19.34 3.83
N LEU A 18 4.19 19.62 2.83
CA LEU A 18 4.07 19.01 1.52
C LEU A 18 4.29 17.51 1.74
N PRO A 19 3.33 16.63 1.40
CA PRO A 19 3.60 15.21 1.39
C PRO A 19 4.78 15.02 0.44
N ALA A 20 5.85 14.41 0.96
CA ALA A 20 6.97 14.00 0.14
C ALA A 20 6.40 12.94 -0.82
N GLY A 21 6.03 13.38 -2.01
CA GLY A 21 5.63 12.52 -3.12
C GLY A 21 6.84 11.77 -3.65
N ALA A 22 7.52 11.01 -2.78
CA ALA A 22 8.21 9.83 -3.25
C ALA A 22 7.10 8.92 -3.78
N ALA A 23 7.15 8.57 -5.06
CA ALA A 23 6.33 7.47 -5.55
C ALA A 23 6.52 6.32 -4.56
N GLU A 24 5.45 5.93 -3.85
CA GLU A 24 5.51 4.83 -2.91
C GLU A 24 6.10 3.65 -3.66
N ARG A 25 7.30 3.21 -3.26
CA ARG A 25 7.91 2.02 -3.83
C ARG A 25 7.12 0.86 -3.22
N PRO A 26 6.23 0.20 -3.99
CA PRO A 26 5.45 -0.88 -3.41
C PRO A 26 6.42 -1.99 -2.96
N ASN A 27 6.07 -2.65 -1.87
CA ASN A 27 6.76 -3.88 -1.50
C ASN A 27 6.34 -4.97 -2.50
N LEU A 28 7.31 -5.68 -3.08
CA LEU A 28 7.05 -6.83 -3.93
C LEU A 28 7.19 -8.10 -3.11
N ILE A 29 6.12 -8.89 -3.00
CA ILE A 29 6.13 -10.22 -2.40
C ILE A 29 5.85 -11.22 -3.52
N TYR A 30 6.80 -12.12 -3.78
CA TYR A 30 6.65 -13.21 -4.74
C TYR A 30 6.46 -14.52 -3.98
N ILE A 31 5.31 -15.17 -4.18
CA ILE A 31 4.96 -16.44 -3.54
C ILE A 31 4.99 -17.51 -4.63
N LEU A 32 5.86 -18.51 -4.44
CA LEU A 32 5.94 -19.69 -5.30
C LEU A 32 5.40 -20.89 -4.53
N ALA A 33 4.43 -21.58 -5.11
CA ALA A 33 3.98 -22.88 -4.65
C ALA A 33 4.47 -23.93 -5.66
N ASP A 34 5.21 -24.92 -5.18
CA ASP A 34 5.69 -26.04 -6.00
C ASP A 34 4.58 -27.07 -6.19
N ASP A 35 4.52 -27.70 -7.35
CA ASP A 35 3.52 -28.70 -7.75
C ASP A 35 2.03 -28.30 -7.58
N ALA A 36 1.74 -27.01 -7.40
CA ALA A 36 0.37 -26.52 -7.29
C ALA A 36 -0.35 -26.56 -8.64
N GLY A 37 -1.41 -27.36 -8.71
CA GLY A 37 -2.30 -27.46 -9.86
C GLY A 37 -3.44 -26.44 -9.83
N TYR A 38 -4.10 -26.26 -10.97
CA TYR A 38 -5.25 -25.34 -11.08
C TYR A 38 -6.42 -25.73 -10.16
N GLY A 39 -6.63 -27.03 -9.92
CA GLY A 39 -7.70 -27.55 -9.07
C GLY A 39 -7.44 -27.44 -7.56
N ASP A 40 -6.29 -26.91 -7.14
CA ASP A 40 -5.91 -26.87 -5.72
C ASP A 40 -6.46 -25.63 -5.01
N PHE A 41 -6.82 -24.57 -5.76
CA PHE A 41 -7.31 -23.32 -5.21
C PHE A 41 -8.82 -23.16 -5.41
N GLY A 42 -9.51 -22.70 -4.38
CA GLY A 42 -10.96 -22.48 -4.40
C GLY A 42 -11.40 -21.48 -5.48
N CYS A 43 -10.63 -20.41 -5.68
CA CYS A 43 -10.87 -19.42 -6.73
C CYS A 43 -10.84 -20.00 -8.17
N TYR A 44 -10.28 -21.19 -8.35
CA TYR A 44 -10.24 -21.93 -9.61
C TYR A 44 -11.18 -23.15 -9.64
N GLY A 45 -12.04 -23.32 -8.63
CA GLY A 45 -13.00 -24.43 -8.54
C GLY A 45 -12.51 -25.63 -7.73
N GLY A 46 -11.38 -25.53 -7.03
CA GLY A 46 -10.92 -26.54 -6.08
C GLY A 46 -11.88 -26.69 -4.89
N THR A 47 -12.19 -27.93 -4.51
CA THR A 47 -13.15 -28.23 -3.42
C THR A 47 -12.57 -29.11 -2.32
N GLN A 48 -11.35 -29.62 -2.48
CA GLN A 48 -10.75 -30.59 -1.57
C GLN A 48 -10.22 -29.94 -0.28
N LEU A 49 -9.56 -28.79 -0.41
CA LEU A 49 -8.95 -28.04 0.68
C LEU A 49 -9.40 -26.56 0.62
N PRO A 50 -9.78 -25.95 1.76
CA PRO A 50 -10.13 -24.54 1.78
C PRO A 50 -8.86 -23.67 1.66
N THR A 51 -8.89 -22.70 0.74
CA THR A 51 -7.78 -21.75 0.48
C THR A 51 -8.17 -20.29 0.75
N PRO A 52 -8.76 -19.96 1.92
CA PRO A 52 -9.46 -18.69 2.12
C PRO A 52 -8.59 -17.44 1.94
N ASN A 53 -7.28 -17.52 2.23
CA ASN A 53 -6.37 -16.40 2.03
C ASN A 53 -6.04 -16.18 0.54
N ILE A 54 -5.86 -17.25 -0.23
CA ILE A 54 -5.61 -17.16 -1.67
C ILE A 54 -6.87 -16.70 -2.39
N ASP A 55 -8.03 -17.25 -2.00
CA ASP A 55 -9.32 -16.90 -2.58
C ASP A 55 -9.64 -15.41 -2.34
N ARG A 56 -9.33 -14.91 -1.15
CA ARG A 56 -9.45 -13.47 -0.83
C ARG A 56 -8.49 -12.61 -1.66
N MET A 57 -7.22 -12.99 -1.77
CA MET A 57 -6.26 -12.25 -2.62
C MET A 57 -6.72 -12.21 -4.07
N ALA A 58 -7.23 -13.32 -4.62
CA ALA A 58 -7.75 -13.37 -5.99
C ALA A 58 -8.98 -12.47 -6.19
N ALA A 59 -9.82 -12.30 -5.17
CA ALA A 59 -10.97 -11.40 -5.20
C ALA A 59 -10.60 -9.91 -5.04
N GLU A 60 -9.51 -9.62 -4.34
CA GLU A 60 -9.02 -8.25 -4.08
C GLU A 60 -8.15 -7.71 -5.24
N GLY A 61 -7.50 -8.59 -6.01
CA GLY A 61 -6.63 -8.23 -7.13
C GLY A 61 -5.16 -8.17 -6.78
#